data_AF-A0A960JHU5-F1
#
_entry.id   AF-A0A960JHU5-F1
#
_cell.length_a   1.000
_cell.length_b   1.000
_cell.length_c   1.000
_cell.angle_alpha   90.00
_cell.angle_beta   90.00
_cell.angle_gamma   90.00
#
_symmetry.space_group_name_H-M   'P 1'
#
loop_
_entity.id
_entity.type
_entity.pdbx_description
1 polymer ?
#
loop_
_entity_poly.entity_id
_entity_poly.type
_entity_poly.pdbx_seq_one_letter_code
_entity_poly.pdbx_strand_id
1 'polypeptide(L)' 'MIHFLYLVAFAFFVAVAFGAFFGGNSKERVIYGLKVFAQFIGISLVMAWVFYFLPW' A
#
# COMPACT_ATOMS: atom_id res chain seq x y z
N MET A 1 -7.64 5.10 -14.75
CA MET A 1 -7.71 5.77 -13.44
C MET A 1 -8.49 4.99 -12.38
N ILE A 2 -9.66 4.42 -12.68
CA ILE A 2 -10.45 3.63 -11.69
C ILE A 2 -9.66 2.48 -11.02
N HIS A 3 -8.81 1.78 -11.78
CA HIS A 3 -7.97 0.69 -11.27
C HIS A 3 -6.96 1.16 -10.21
N PHE A 4 -6.41 2.36 -10.40
CA PHE A 4 -5.52 2.96 -9.40
C PHE A 4 -6.27 3.32 -8.12
N LEU A 5 -7.50 3.83 -8.23
CA LEU A 5 -8.35 4.09 -7.07
C LEU A 5 -8.69 2.81 -6.30
N TYR A 6 -8.95 1.71 -7.00
CA TYR A 6 -9.16 0.40 -6.36
C TYR A 6 -7.91 -0.11 -5.66
N LEU A 7 -6.73 0.06 -6.26
CA LEU A 7 -5.45 -0.25 -5.61
C LEU A 7 -5.29 0.56 -4.31
N VAL A 8 -5.55 1.88 -4.36
CA VAL A 8 -5.43 2.76 -3.19
C VAL A 8 -6.41 2.34 -2.09
N ALA A 9 -7.68 2.10 -2.42
CA ALA A 9 -8.68 1.66 -1.46
C ALA A 9 -8.30 0.30 -0.84
N PHE A 10 -7.89 -0.66 -1.67
CA PHE A 10 -7.45 -1.98 -1.21
C PHE A 10 -6.22 -1.88 -0.30
N ALA A 11 -5.18 -1.17 -0.73
CA ALA A 11 -3.97 -0.97 0.05
C ALA A 11 -4.27 -0.28 1.40
N PHE A 12 -5.23 0.65 1.43
CA PHE A 12 -5.68 1.29 2.66
C PHE A 12 -6.29 0.29 3.64
N PHE A 13 -7.24 -0.55 3.19
CA PHE A 13 -7.84 -1.57 4.05
C PHE A 13 -6.82 -2.58 4.57
N VAL A 14 -5.90 -3.02 3.70
CA VAL A 14 -4.80 -3.92 4.10
C VAL A 14 -3.91 -3.26 5.14
N ALA A 15 -3.49 -2.01 4.93
CA ALA A 15 -2.68 -1.25 5.87
C ALA A 15 -3.36 -1.10 7.25
N VAL A 16 -4.67 -0.84 7.28
CA VAL A 16 -5.44 -0.75 8.52
C VAL A 16 -5.51 -2.11 9.22
N ALA A 17 -5.83 -3.18 8.49
CA ALA A 17 -5.90 -4.53 9.06
C ALA A 17 -4.56 -4.96 9.65
N PHE A 18 -3.48 -4.86 8.88
CA PHE A 18 -2.14 -5.23 9.31
C PHE A 18 -1.62 -4.33 10.44
N GLY A 19 -1.92 -3.02 10.40
CA GLY A 19 -1.64 -2.09 11.50
C GLY A 19 -2.39 -2.43 12.79
N ALA A 20 -3.65 -2.87 12.70
CA ALA A 20 -4.45 -3.27 13.85
C ALA A 20 -3.92 -4.56 14.50
N PHE A 21 -3.44 -5.52 13.71
CA PHE A 21 -2.84 -6.75 14.22
C PHE A 21 -1.38 -6.60 14.66
N PHE A 22 -0.73 -5.46 14.37
CA PHE A 22 0.65 -5.22 14.77
C PHE A 22 0.77 -5.03 16.31
N GLY A 23 1.66 -5.80 16.92
CA GLY A 23 2.01 -5.65 18.33
C GLY A 23 2.90 -4.43 18.56
N GLY A 24 2.64 -3.66 19.60
CA GLY A 24 3.40 -2.44 19.91
C GLY A 24 2.51 -1.29 20.36
N ASN A 25 3.11 -0.13 20.56
CA ASN A 25 2.39 1.07 20.97
C ASN A 25 1.65 1.71 19.76
N SER A 26 0.67 2.59 20.01
CA SER A 26 -0.18 3.18 18.97
C SER A 26 0.62 3.85 17.83
N LYS A 27 1.75 4.49 18.17
CA LYS A 27 2.65 5.12 17.18
C LYS A 27 3.27 4.07 16.23
N GLU A 28 3.71 2.94 16.76
CA GLU A 28 4.37 1.88 15.99
C GLU A 28 3.38 1.20 15.06
N ARG A 29 2.14 0.99 15.52
CA ARG A 29 1.03 0.48 14.71
C ARG A 29 0.73 1.36 13.50
N VAL A 30 0.65 2.67 13.72
CA VAL A 30 0.41 3.64 12.63
C VAL A 30 1.57 3.65 11.64
N ILE A 31 2.82 3.68 12.13
CA ILE A 31 4.00 3.64 11.26
C ILE A 31 4.03 2.32 10.45
N TYR A 32 3.70 1.19 11.08
CA TYR A 32 3.65 -0.10 10.41
C TYR A 32 2.59 -0.14 9.31
N GLY A 33 1.36 0.31 9.60
CA GLY A 33 0.30 0.43 8.60
C GLY A 33 0.72 1.34 7.44
N LEU A 34 1.36 2.48 7.72
CA LEU A 34 1.84 3.39 6.69
C LEU A 34 2.91 2.74 5.79
N LYS A 35 3.80 1.93 6.38
CA LYS A 35 4.80 1.14 5.63
C LYS A 35 4.13 0.11 4.73
N VAL A 36 3.14 -0.63 5.24
CA VAL A 36 2.39 -1.63 4.47
C VAL A 36 1.67 -0.96 3.29
N PHE A 37 1.02 0.18 3.53
CA PHE A 37 0.38 0.97 2.47
C PHE A 37 1.39 1.37 1.37
N ALA A 38 2.50 1.98 1.78
CA ALA A 38 3.54 2.44 0.86
C ALA A 38 4.16 1.28 0.06
N GLN A 39 4.37 0.11 0.69
CA GLN A 39 4.84 -1.10 0.00
C GLN A 39 3.86 -1.57 -1.07
N PHE A 40 2.56 -1.64 -0.75
CA PHE A 40 1.54 -2.06 -1.73
C PHE A 40 1.49 -1.11 -2.93
N ILE A 41 1.39 0.20 -2.69
CA ILE A 41 1.38 1.18 -3.77
C ILE A 41 2.67 1.12 -4.58
N GLY A 42 3.82 1.16 -3.91
CA GLY A 42 5.13 1.20 -4.55
C GLY A 42 5.40 -0.04 -5.40
N ILE A 43 5.17 -1.23 -4.86
CA ILE A 43 5.37 -2.50 -5.58
C ILE A 43 4.42 -2.57 -6.78
N SER A 44 3.14 -2.22 -6.62
CA SER A 44 2.20 -2.23 -7.73
C SER A 44 2.55 -1.23 -8.82
N LEU A 45 3.07 -0.05 -8.49
CA LEU A 45 3.55 0.93 -9.47
C LEU A 45 4.81 0.45 -10.19
N VAL A 46 5.78 -0.12 -9.46
CA VAL A 46 6.96 -0.76 -10.06
C VAL A 46 6.53 -1.88 -11.00
N MET A 47 5.57 -2.70 -10.60
CA MET A 47 5.05 -3.78 -11.43
C MET A 47 4.36 -3.25 -12.69
N ALA A 48 3.54 -2.20 -12.55
CA ALA A 48 2.90 -1.54 -13.68
C ALA A 48 3.94 -0.97 -14.65
N TRP A 49 5.01 -0.37 -14.13
CA TRP A 49 6.12 0.12 -14.94
C TRP A 49 6.84 -1.03 -15.67
N VAL A 50 7.14 -2.15 -15.00
CA VAL A 50 7.79 -3.31 -15.63
C VAL A 50 6.91 -3.92 -16.71
N PHE A 51 5.62 -4.13 -16.44
CA PHE A 51 4.72 -4.83 -17.37
C PHE A 51 4.23 -3.98 -18.53
N TYR A 52 4.02 -2.69 -18.31
CA TYR A 52 3.47 -1.79 -19.33
C TYR A 52 4.47 -0.77 -19.84
N PHE A 53 5.77 -0.97 -19.53
CA PHE A 53 6.93 -0.12 -19.88
C PHE A 53 6.50 1.28 -20.28
N LEU A 54 5.90 2.03 -19.34
CA LEU A 54 5.34 3.34 -19.65
C LEU A 54 6.49 4.27 -20.01
N PRO A 55 6.60 4.75 -21.26
CA PRO A 55 7.54 5.83 -21.54
C PRO A 55 7.07 7.11 -20.83
N TRP A 56 5.76 7.38 -20.79
CA TRP A 56 5.07 8.39 -19.98
C TRP A 56 3.56 8.24 -20.21
#